data_AF-A0A2E0CGT6-F1
#
_entry.id   AF-A0A2E0CGT6-F1
#
_cell.length_a   1.000
_cell.length_b   1.000
_cell.length_c   1.000
_cell.angle_alpha   90.00
_cell.angle_beta   90.00
_cell.angle_gamma   90.00
#
_symmetry.space_group_name_H-M   'P 1'
#
loop_
_entity.id
_entity.type
_entity.pdbx_description
1 polymer ?
#
loop_
_entity_poly.entity_id
_entity_poly.type
_entity_poly.pdbx_seq_one_letter_code
_entity_poly.pdbx_strand_id
1 'polypeptide(L)'
;MKCVKFLLAIFSITFLFSINKTYVLDLDFQGNHNVPDDKLAELLRLQKKTFIATTEFKTNKLNLDLLSIQSFYKSKGYLDVEVDYAYDYADESNINIQFFINEGYRYQIRKISIIGNKYFKDSFILDMLELESEFYNPSYIRKQLLSLKNEYMKIGKINISIKDEVVKDGNLIDLNIYISEGNKFYIDRITISGLDRIDQKLVMRELIFHVGDLYNIESIDISKSHLFESQLFSSVEMFPYVSSDTTVALDIRIREIRNREIEFEFGFSQLPSNQGDLPVSAINALANYDRSNLFNSATKLSFKTEYGISYSDDSRFLRSYYELGLYSPWFIKVRIPFRFKIYNESILFKSLVLGDRKTGIITYIENYRSSNPYLSAGLITEFFESNKNQNRSIYASYMKHNIKNFINPSDGYYISINPRLNGTFLGGTYNYFKSDFELKLFKTIFDYFIFATRAKTGFIHLLNTSNGPSISQVPDFDKFFLGGASSLRGWTSPVDYNSEVGGLFRTLLNFEIRFPVYKILGLEFFYDGGVITPDLNNNFSGIKEEFNWNVGWGIVIQSNLGPARIDFAFKRGVGERTVQVSLLNMF
;
A
#
# COMPACT_ATOMS: atom_id res chain seq x y z
N MET A 1 -24.62 -31.75 -7.42
CA MET A 1 -25.77 -30.85 -7.71
C MET A 1 -26.79 -30.65 -6.55
N LYS A 2 -26.40 -30.80 -5.27
CA LYS A 2 -27.29 -30.51 -4.11
C LYS A 2 -26.79 -29.42 -3.15
N CYS A 3 -25.58 -28.86 -3.35
CA CYS A 3 -25.04 -27.78 -2.50
C CYS A 3 -25.37 -26.35 -2.98
N VAL A 4 -25.84 -26.16 -4.21
CA VAL A 4 -26.17 -24.82 -4.74
C VAL A 4 -27.52 -24.31 -4.21
N LYS A 5 -28.41 -25.20 -3.74
CA LYS A 5 -29.73 -24.84 -3.21
C LYS A 5 -29.70 -24.37 -1.74
N PHE A 6 -28.61 -24.61 -1.00
CA PHE A 6 -28.52 -24.21 0.41
C PHE A 6 -27.93 -22.79 0.60
N LEU A 7 -27.08 -22.35 -0.34
CA LEU A 7 -26.51 -21.00 -0.36
C LEU A 7 -27.50 -19.89 -0.76
N LEU A 8 -28.64 -20.26 -1.37
CA LEU A 8 -29.71 -19.33 -1.74
C LEU A 8 -30.73 -19.08 -0.61
N ALA A 9 -30.73 -19.87 0.47
CA ALA A 9 -31.73 -19.76 1.53
C ALA A 9 -31.34 -18.76 2.65
N ILE A 10 -30.06 -18.36 2.75
CA ILE A 10 -29.57 -17.38 3.74
C ILE A 10 -29.60 -15.94 3.18
N PHE A 11 -29.85 -15.76 1.88
CA PHE A 11 -29.95 -14.43 1.25
C PHE A 11 -31.35 -13.80 1.31
N SER A 12 -32.33 -14.50 1.89
CA SER A 12 -33.72 -14.11 1.89
C SER A 12 -34.30 -14.06 3.30
N ILE A 13 -33.78 -13.17 4.15
CA ILE A 13 -34.46 -12.50 5.28
C ILE A 13 -33.66 -11.21 5.58
N THR A 14 -33.85 -10.20 4.74
CA THR A 14 -33.70 -8.76 5.07
C THR A 14 -34.44 -7.98 4.00
N PHE A 15 -35.76 -8.12 3.97
CA PHE A 15 -36.62 -7.24 3.18
C PHE A 15 -37.90 -7.03 3.99
N LEU A 16 -37.89 -5.99 4.82
CA LEU A 16 -39.08 -5.29 5.30
C LEU A 16 -38.66 -4.01 6.03
N PHE A 17 -38.06 -3.11 5.25
CA PHE A 17 -38.29 -1.66 5.30
C PHE A 17 -38.02 -1.17 3.88
N SER A 18 -39.07 -1.04 3.06
CA SER A 18 -38.95 -0.32 1.79
C SER A 18 -38.83 1.16 2.11
N ILE A 19 -37.61 1.61 2.37
CA ILE A 19 -37.27 3.02 2.20
C ILE A 19 -37.26 3.21 0.68
N ASN A 20 -38.22 3.97 0.14
CA ASN A 20 -38.20 4.35 -1.26
C ASN A 20 -36.89 5.09 -1.51
N LYS A 21 -35.96 4.43 -2.21
CA LYS A 21 -34.65 5.01 -2.53
C LYS A 21 -34.78 5.79 -3.82
N THR A 22 -34.43 7.07 -3.75
CA THR A 22 -34.35 7.94 -4.91
C THR A 22 -32.94 7.94 -5.48
N TYR A 23 -32.82 7.88 -6.80
CA TYR A 23 -31.56 7.85 -7.54
C TYR A 23 -31.42 9.09 -8.41
N VAL A 24 -30.20 9.57 -8.59
CA VAL A 24 -29.90 10.71 -9.46
C VAL A 24 -30.04 10.28 -10.90
N LEU A 25 -30.97 10.89 -11.63
CA LEU A 25 -31.20 10.65 -13.05
C LEU A 25 -30.23 11.47 -13.89
N ASP A 26 -30.26 12.79 -13.71
CA ASP A 26 -29.43 13.73 -14.45
C ASP A 26 -28.86 14.84 -13.56
N LEU A 27 -27.80 15.48 -14.06
CA LEU A 27 -27.09 16.58 -13.43
C LEU A 27 -26.95 17.71 -14.45
N ASP A 28 -27.59 18.84 -14.19
CA ASP A 28 -27.50 20.03 -15.04
C ASP A 28 -26.68 21.12 -14.33
N PHE A 29 -25.88 21.85 -15.11
CA PHE A 29 -25.06 22.95 -14.62
C PHE A 29 -25.40 24.21 -15.41
N GLN A 30 -25.68 25.30 -14.69
CA GLN A 30 -25.99 26.58 -15.29
C GLN A 30 -25.08 27.67 -14.76
N GLY A 31 -24.63 28.56 -15.64
CA GLY A 31 -23.78 29.71 -15.31
C GLY A 31 -22.28 29.41 -15.21
N ASN A 32 -21.87 28.16 -15.44
CA ASN A 32 -20.47 27.80 -15.64
C ASN A 32 -20.02 28.11 -17.09
N HIS A 33 -19.21 29.16 -17.26
CA HIS A 33 -18.72 29.60 -18.56
C HIS A 33 -17.27 29.20 -18.80
N ASN A 34 -16.46 29.14 -17.74
CA ASN A 34 -15.03 28.87 -17.84
C ASN A 34 -14.65 27.42 -17.49
N VAL A 35 -15.59 26.64 -16.96
CA VAL A 35 -15.40 25.23 -16.63
C VAL A 35 -16.51 24.41 -17.29
N PRO A 36 -16.17 23.37 -18.08
CA PRO A 36 -17.17 22.54 -18.73
C PRO A 36 -17.89 21.63 -17.72
N ASP A 37 -19.17 21.35 -17.97
CA ASP A 37 -20.05 20.53 -17.14
C ASP A 37 -19.43 19.18 -16.77
N ASP A 38 -18.81 18.51 -17.74
CA ASP A 38 -18.15 17.21 -17.54
C ASP A 38 -17.09 17.27 -16.43
N LYS A 39 -16.31 18.37 -16.39
CA LYS A 39 -15.29 18.58 -15.35
C LYS A 39 -15.91 18.82 -13.99
N LEU A 40 -17.08 19.45 -13.92
CA LEU A 40 -17.80 19.64 -12.66
C LEU A 40 -18.43 18.34 -12.19
N ALA A 41 -19.03 17.57 -13.11
CA ALA A 41 -19.61 16.26 -12.84
C ALA A 41 -18.57 15.27 -12.28
N GLU A 42 -17.34 15.26 -12.81
CA GLU A 42 -16.23 14.43 -12.30
C GLU A 42 -15.91 14.69 -10.80
N LEU A 43 -16.18 15.89 -10.28
CA LEU A 43 -15.88 16.26 -8.90
C LEU A 43 -16.95 15.80 -7.88
N LEU A 44 -18.14 15.46 -8.37
CA LEU A 44 -19.29 15.19 -7.52
C LEU A 44 -19.31 13.74 -7.04
N ARG A 45 -19.80 13.53 -5.81
CA ARG A 45 -20.11 12.19 -5.30
C ARG A 45 -21.42 11.68 -5.86
N LEU A 46 -22.34 12.58 -6.19
CA LEU A 46 -23.57 12.31 -6.92
C LEU A 46 -23.24 12.26 -8.42
N GLN A 47 -23.41 11.09 -9.02
CA GLN A 47 -23.15 10.86 -10.45
C GLN A 47 -24.47 10.57 -11.17
N LYS A 48 -24.63 11.13 -12.38
CA LYS A 48 -25.79 10.88 -13.25
C LYS A 48 -25.96 9.39 -13.55
N LYS A 49 -27.20 8.97 -13.76
CA LYS A 49 -27.50 7.58 -14.08
C LYS A 49 -26.91 7.22 -15.44
N THR A 50 -26.12 6.16 -15.48
CA THR A 50 -25.63 5.57 -16.73
C THR A 50 -26.19 4.16 -16.88
N PHE A 51 -25.96 3.53 -18.04
CA PHE A 51 -26.31 2.12 -18.23
C PHE A 51 -25.62 1.18 -17.22
N ILE A 52 -24.50 1.64 -16.66
CA ILE A 52 -23.59 0.83 -15.84
C ILE A 52 -23.76 1.18 -14.35
N ALA A 53 -23.81 2.48 -14.00
CA ALA A 53 -23.81 2.95 -12.61
C ALA A 53 -25.04 3.82 -12.27
N THR A 54 -25.55 3.65 -11.04
CA THR A 54 -26.59 4.53 -10.47
C THR A 54 -26.17 5.04 -9.09
N THR A 55 -26.51 6.30 -8.77
CA THR A 55 -26.15 6.91 -7.49
C THR A 55 -27.39 7.21 -6.66
N GLU A 56 -27.44 6.71 -5.43
CA GLU A 56 -28.50 7.04 -4.47
C GLU A 56 -28.37 8.50 -4.02
N PHE A 57 -29.47 9.25 -4.13
CA PHE A 57 -29.58 10.63 -3.70
C PHE A 57 -29.61 10.72 -2.17
N LYS A 58 -28.77 11.59 -1.61
CA LYS A 58 -28.78 11.95 -0.20
C LYS A 58 -28.43 13.43 -0.08
N THR A 59 -29.24 14.19 0.68
CA THR A 59 -29.01 15.63 0.90
C THR A 59 -27.62 15.94 1.44
N ASN A 60 -27.09 15.11 2.34
CA ASN A 60 -25.74 15.31 2.87
C ASN A 60 -24.66 15.18 1.78
N LYS A 61 -24.85 14.31 0.78
CA LYS A 61 -23.92 14.21 -0.36
C LYS A 61 -24.01 15.45 -1.25
N LEU A 62 -25.22 15.92 -1.52
CA LEU A 62 -25.46 17.13 -2.31
C LEU A 62 -24.76 18.35 -1.69
N ASN A 63 -24.91 18.55 -0.39
CA ASN A 63 -24.24 19.65 0.32
C ASN A 63 -22.71 19.55 0.25
N LEU A 64 -22.15 18.33 0.34
CA LEU A 64 -20.71 18.14 0.20
C LEU A 64 -20.23 18.35 -1.24
N ASP A 65 -21.08 18.09 -2.23
CA ASP A 65 -20.80 18.29 -3.65
C ASP A 65 -20.83 19.78 -4.02
N LEU A 66 -21.76 20.55 -3.42
CA LEU A 66 -21.76 22.02 -3.48
C LEU A 66 -20.43 22.61 -3.02
N LEU A 67 -19.95 22.15 -1.86
CA LEU A 67 -18.65 22.56 -1.31
C LEU A 67 -17.48 22.12 -2.20
N SER A 68 -17.56 20.96 -2.85
CA SER A 68 -16.55 20.50 -3.81
C SER A 68 -16.47 21.44 -5.02
N ILE A 69 -17.60 21.81 -5.62
CA ILE A 69 -17.66 22.77 -6.75
C ILE A 69 -17.08 24.11 -6.32
N GLN A 70 -17.56 24.68 -5.22
CA GLN A 70 -17.06 25.95 -4.70
C GLN A 70 -15.55 25.92 -4.43
N SER A 71 -15.05 24.83 -3.81
CA SER A 71 -13.62 24.67 -3.51
C SER A 71 -12.79 24.53 -4.79
N PHE A 72 -13.30 23.84 -5.81
CA PHE A 72 -12.65 23.73 -7.11
C PHE A 72 -12.52 25.08 -7.79
N TYR A 73 -13.62 25.84 -7.90
CA TYR A 73 -13.59 27.19 -8.47
C TYR A 73 -12.66 28.13 -7.71
N LYS A 74 -12.72 28.13 -6.38
CA LYS A 74 -11.78 28.90 -5.54
C LYS A 74 -10.32 28.49 -5.78
N SER A 75 -10.05 27.21 -6.03
CA SER A 75 -8.69 26.75 -6.37
C SER A 75 -8.19 27.24 -7.74
N LYS A 76 -9.09 27.74 -8.59
CA LYS A 76 -8.79 28.28 -9.92
C LYS A 76 -8.78 29.81 -9.99
N GLY A 77 -9.03 30.49 -8.87
CA GLY A 77 -9.04 31.96 -8.79
C GLY A 77 -10.42 32.61 -8.66
N TYR A 78 -11.50 31.85 -8.66
CA TYR A 78 -12.86 32.38 -8.55
C TYR A 78 -13.28 32.50 -7.08
N LEU A 79 -12.96 33.63 -6.44
CA LEU A 79 -13.17 33.81 -5.01
C LEU A 79 -14.62 34.07 -4.61
N ASP A 80 -15.34 34.76 -5.48
CA ASP A 80 -16.73 35.17 -5.27
C ASP A 80 -17.70 34.16 -5.90
N VAL A 81 -17.23 32.92 -6.11
CA VAL A 81 -18.09 31.86 -6.65
C VAL A 81 -19.22 31.56 -5.67
N GLU A 82 -20.44 31.64 -6.18
CA GLU A 82 -21.65 31.22 -5.49
C GLU A 82 -22.21 30.02 -6.24
N VAL A 83 -22.63 29.01 -5.49
CA VAL A 83 -23.22 27.80 -6.05
C VAL A 83 -24.47 27.53 -5.25
N ASP A 84 -25.59 27.53 -5.95
CA ASP A 84 -26.90 27.13 -5.47
C ASP A 84 -27.36 25.87 -6.19
N TYR A 85 -28.44 25.26 -5.71
CA TYR A 85 -29.01 24.08 -6.33
C TYR A 85 -30.54 24.08 -6.26
N ALA A 86 -31.15 23.41 -7.23
CA ALA A 86 -32.52 22.94 -7.17
C ALA A 86 -32.56 21.45 -7.51
N TYR A 87 -33.61 20.76 -7.09
CA TYR A 87 -33.86 19.39 -7.50
C TYR A 87 -35.36 19.13 -7.64
N ASP A 88 -35.71 18.26 -8.58
CA ASP A 88 -37.09 17.84 -8.85
C ASP A 88 -37.17 16.31 -9.01
N TYR A 89 -38.28 15.74 -8.56
CA TYR A 89 -38.53 14.31 -8.73
C TYR A 89 -39.08 14.06 -10.13
N ALA A 90 -38.30 13.37 -10.96
CA ALA A 90 -38.74 12.92 -12.28
C ALA A 90 -39.80 11.81 -12.17
N ASP A 91 -39.65 10.93 -11.17
CA ASP A 91 -40.62 9.92 -10.76
C ASP A 91 -40.40 9.52 -9.28
N GLU A 92 -41.12 8.51 -8.77
CA GLU A 92 -41.00 8.05 -7.37
C GLU A 92 -39.59 7.56 -6.99
N SER A 93 -38.75 7.23 -7.98
CA SER A 93 -37.43 6.61 -7.81
C SER A 93 -36.28 7.44 -8.37
N ASN A 94 -36.54 8.52 -9.12
CA ASN A 94 -35.53 9.26 -9.86
C ASN A 94 -35.65 10.78 -9.60
N ILE A 95 -34.50 11.45 -9.45
CA ILE A 95 -34.41 12.89 -9.18
C ILE A 95 -33.44 13.56 -10.15
N ASN A 96 -33.79 14.73 -10.65
CA ASN A 96 -32.89 15.61 -11.39
C ASN A 96 -32.31 16.64 -10.43
N ILE A 97 -31.04 17.00 -10.62
CA ILE A 97 -30.38 18.02 -9.81
C ILE A 97 -29.81 19.06 -10.75
N GLN A 98 -30.11 20.31 -10.46
CA GLN A 98 -29.62 21.46 -11.20
C GLN A 98 -28.76 22.32 -10.28
N PHE A 99 -27.53 22.59 -10.71
CA PHE A 99 -26.61 23.49 -10.03
C PHE A 99 -26.60 24.84 -10.74
N PHE A 100 -26.82 25.90 -9.98
CA PHE A 100 -26.70 27.27 -10.46
C PHE A 100 -25.39 27.84 -9.95
N ILE A 101 -24.47 28.17 -10.85
CA ILE A 101 -23.13 28.63 -10.56
C ILE A 101 -23.01 30.07 -11.03
N ASN A 102 -22.70 30.96 -10.10
CA ASN A 102 -22.20 32.29 -10.42
C ASN A 102 -20.69 32.26 -10.22
N GLU A 103 -19.92 32.18 -11.30
CA GLU A 103 -18.46 32.06 -11.23
C GLU A 103 -17.79 33.29 -10.60
N GLY A 104 -18.38 34.48 -10.78
CA GLY A 104 -17.77 35.74 -10.36
C GLY A 104 -16.47 36.07 -11.11
N TYR A 105 -15.64 36.94 -10.54
CA TYR A 105 -14.36 37.31 -11.14
C TYR A 105 -13.28 36.25 -10.87
N ARG A 106 -12.45 36.01 -11.90
CA ARG A 106 -11.22 35.24 -11.76
C ARG A 106 -10.07 36.16 -11.37
N TYR A 107 -9.56 35.99 -10.16
CA TYR A 107 -8.55 36.88 -9.60
C TYR A 107 -7.12 36.44 -9.94
N GLN A 108 -6.32 37.36 -10.46
CA GLN A 108 -4.90 37.20 -10.72
C GLN A 108 -4.05 37.86 -9.63
N ILE A 109 -2.94 37.24 -9.26
CA ILE A 109 -1.98 37.81 -8.32
C ILE A 109 -1.17 38.89 -9.06
N ARG A 110 -1.34 40.15 -8.66
CA ARG A 110 -0.57 41.29 -9.19
C ARG A 110 0.75 41.44 -8.46
N LYS A 111 0.71 41.40 -7.12
CA LYS A 111 1.88 41.61 -6.28
C LYS A 111 1.79 40.78 -5.01
N ILE A 112 2.95 40.33 -4.56
CA ILE A 112 3.12 39.72 -3.24
C ILE A 112 4.08 40.58 -2.44
N SER A 113 3.65 41.02 -1.28
CA SER A 113 4.48 41.78 -0.35
C SER A 113 4.69 40.95 0.91
N ILE A 114 5.95 40.70 1.27
CA ILE A 114 6.31 40.01 2.50
C ILE A 114 6.80 41.06 3.49
N ILE A 115 6.26 41.05 4.70
CA ILE A 115 6.48 42.10 5.69
C ILE A 115 6.82 41.46 7.03
N GLY A 116 7.91 41.91 7.65
CA GLY A 116 8.29 41.52 9.01
C GLY A 116 9.25 40.33 9.12
N ASN A 117 9.58 39.68 8.00
CA ASN A 117 10.67 38.72 7.92
C ASN A 117 12.04 39.41 8.12
N LYS A 118 12.90 38.76 8.89
CA LYS A 118 14.26 39.19 9.24
C LYS A 118 15.28 38.07 9.02
N TYR A 119 14.87 36.83 9.23
CA TYR A 119 15.71 35.65 9.10
C TYR A 119 15.77 35.16 7.65
N PHE A 120 14.62 34.86 7.05
CA PHE A 120 14.55 34.49 5.64
C PHE A 120 14.34 35.72 4.78
N LYS A 121 15.09 35.81 3.67
CA LYS A 121 14.92 36.87 2.67
C LYS A 121 13.64 36.65 1.88
N ASP A 122 13.06 37.73 1.35
CA ASP A 122 11.87 37.70 0.50
C ASP A 122 12.05 36.72 -0.66
N SER A 123 13.23 36.71 -1.29
CA SER A 123 13.53 35.80 -2.42
C SER A 123 13.40 34.33 -2.05
N PHE A 124 13.83 33.93 -0.85
CA PHE A 124 13.72 32.55 -0.38
C PHE A 124 12.25 32.17 -0.13
N ILE A 125 11.50 33.09 0.50
CA ILE A 125 10.09 32.85 0.80
C ILE A 125 9.29 32.77 -0.50
N LEU A 126 9.52 33.68 -1.45
CA LEU A 126 8.85 33.67 -2.75
C LEU A 126 9.16 32.41 -3.56
N ASP A 127 10.42 31.97 -3.57
CA ASP A 127 10.83 30.72 -4.21
C ASP A 127 10.13 29.51 -3.57
N MET A 128 10.11 29.44 -2.23
CA MET A 128 9.43 28.38 -1.48
C MET A 128 7.92 28.34 -1.71
N LEU A 129 7.27 29.49 -1.89
CA LEU A 129 5.83 29.53 -2.18
C LEU A 129 5.50 28.89 -3.54
N GLU A 130 6.49 28.71 -4.44
CA GLU A 130 6.40 27.98 -5.72
C GLU A 130 5.10 28.24 -6.49
N LEU A 131 4.73 29.51 -6.72
CA LEU A 131 3.44 29.83 -7.31
C LEU A 131 3.34 29.32 -8.76
N GLU A 132 2.73 28.15 -8.91
CA GLU A 132 2.55 27.46 -10.20
C GLU A 132 1.59 28.19 -11.14
N SER A 133 0.78 29.12 -10.62
CA SER A 133 -0.26 29.82 -11.36
C SER A 133 -0.25 31.31 -11.05
N GLU A 134 -0.52 32.10 -12.08
CA GLU A 134 -0.81 33.54 -11.96
C GLU A 134 -2.13 33.81 -11.23
N PHE A 135 -3.02 32.82 -11.12
CA PHE A 135 -4.31 32.96 -10.46
C PHE A 135 -4.21 32.64 -8.97
N TYR A 136 -4.95 33.40 -8.16
CA TYR A 136 -4.91 33.25 -6.72
C TYR A 136 -5.64 31.99 -6.25
N ASN A 137 -4.93 31.08 -5.57
CA ASN A 137 -5.51 29.87 -4.98
C ASN A 137 -5.36 29.91 -3.44
N PRO A 138 -6.45 30.20 -2.69
CA PRO A 138 -6.38 30.34 -1.23
C PRO A 138 -5.89 29.07 -0.53
N SER A 139 -6.33 27.89 -1.00
CA SER A 139 -5.98 26.61 -0.40
C SER A 139 -4.50 26.28 -0.61
N TYR A 140 -3.97 26.60 -1.79
CA TYR A 140 -2.56 26.44 -2.11
C TYR A 140 -1.69 27.38 -1.27
N ILE A 141 -2.02 28.68 -1.23
CA ILE A 141 -1.31 29.68 -0.43
C ILE A 141 -1.30 29.27 1.04
N ARG A 142 -2.47 28.94 1.62
CA ARG A 142 -2.57 28.51 3.02
C ARG A 142 -1.69 27.30 3.31
N LYS A 143 -1.65 26.31 2.40
CA LYS A 143 -0.76 25.15 2.54
C LYS A 143 0.71 25.58 2.53
N GLN A 144 1.11 26.47 1.63
CA GLN A 144 2.49 26.94 1.55
C GLN A 144 2.89 27.81 2.75
N LEU A 145 1.99 28.62 3.30
CA LEU A 145 2.23 29.37 4.54
C LEU A 145 2.42 28.44 5.75
N LEU A 146 1.72 27.29 5.79
CA LEU A 146 1.97 26.25 6.80
C LEU A 146 3.35 25.60 6.61
N SER A 147 3.76 25.32 5.37
CA SER A 147 5.12 24.85 5.08
C SER A 147 6.17 25.87 5.54
N LEU A 148 5.98 27.15 5.21
CA LEU A 148 6.87 28.23 5.62
C LEU A 148 6.95 28.35 7.15
N LYS A 149 5.80 28.21 7.84
CA LYS A 149 5.76 28.15 9.30
C LYS A 149 6.65 27.03 9.83
N ASN A 150 6.61 25.84 9.22
CA ASN A 150 7.45 24.72 9.61
C ASN A 150 8.95 25.00 9.39
N GLU A 151 9.34 25.68 8.31
CA GLU A 151 10.75 26.10 8.10
C GLU A 151 11.25 27.04 9.21
N TYR A 152 10.42 27.99 9.65
CA TYR A 152 10.73 28.81 10.82
C TYR A 152 10.80 27.97 12.11
N MET A 153 9.94 26.98 12.29
CA MET A 153 9.97 26.09 13.45
C MET A 153 11.17 25.15 13.46
N LYS A 154 11.78 24.82 12.31
CA LYS A 154 13.05 24.07 12.23
C LYS A 154 14.24 24.85 12.82
N ILE A 155 14.17 26.17 12.82
CA ILE A 155 15.22 27.05 13.38
C ILE A 155 14.83 27.64 14.76
N GLY A 156 13.90 27.01 15.46
CA GLY A 156 13.51 27.34 16.83
C GLY A 156 12.53 28.49 16.99
N LYS A 157 11.88 28.97 15.92
CA LYS A 157 10.84 30.01 16.01
C LYS A 157 9.47 29.37 16.24
N ILE A 158 9.09 29.13 17.49
CA ILE A 158 7.81 28.45 17.84
C ILE A 158 6.63 29.42 17.81
N ASN A 159 6.84 30.63 18.31
CA ASN A 159 5.81 31.69 18.37
C ASN A 159 5.68 32.46 17.06
N ILE A 160 6.17 31.89 15.95
CA ILE A 160 5.99 32.39 14.60
C ILE A 160 4.49 32.55 14.30
N SER A 161 4.11 33.77 13.91
CA SER A 161 2.77 34.07 13.42
C SER A 161 2.87 34.57 11.99
N ILE A 162 2.23 33.86 11.07
CA ILE A 162 2.12 34.24 9.67
C ILE A 162 0.65 34.53 9.40
N LYS A 163 0.35 35.73 8.91
CA LYS A 163 -0.99 36.17 8.54
C LYS A 163 -0.96 36.69 7.11
N ASP A 164 -1.91 36.26 6.31
CA ASP A 164 -2.13 36.77 4.97
C ASP A 164 -3.33 37.73 4.95
N GLU A 165 -3.21 38.79 4.16
CA GLU A 165 -4.27 39.74 3.84
C GLU A 165 -4.35 39.88 2.33
N VAL A 166 -5.56 39.80 1.80
CA VAL A 166 -5.85 39.87 0.38
C VAL A 166 -6.54 41.20 0.09
N VAL A 167 -5.87 42.09 -0.64
CA VAL A 167 -6.48 43.33 -1.12
C VAL A 167 -6.92 43.11 -2.56
N LYS A 168 -8.23 43.25 -2.80
CA LYS A 168 -8.84 43.12 -4.13
C LYS A 168 -8.91 44.48 -4.81
N ASP A 169 -8.49 44.55 -6.06
CA ASP A 169 -8.60 45.72 -6.93
C ASP A 169 -9.06 45.26 -8.32
N GLY A 170 -10.35 45.39 -8.60
CA GLY A 170 -10.97 44.77 -9.77
C GLY A 170 -10.80 43.24 -9.76
N ASN A 171 -10.18 42.69 -10.81
CA ASN A 171 -9.82 41.27 -10.92
C ASN A 171 -8.37 40.97 -10.49
N LEU A 172 -7.69 41.91 -9.84
CA LEU A 172 -6.32 41.75 -9.36
C LEU A 172 -6.29 41.62 -7.85
N ILE A 173 -5.33 40.83 -7.35
CA ILE A 173 -5.06 40.62 -5.93
C ILE A 173 -3.64 41.08 -5.60
N ASP A 174 -3.55 41.93 -4.59
CA ASP A 174 -2.31 42.14 -3.86
C ASP A 174 -2.35 41.29 -2.58
N LEU A 175 -1.41 40.34 -2.48
CA LEU A 175 -1.27 39.45 -1.33
C LEU A 175 -0.20 40.01 -0.37
N ASN A 176 -0.62 40.42 0.81
CA ASN A 176 0.27 40.90 1.86
C ASN A 176 0.46 39.79 2.90
N ILE A 177 1.69 39.32 3.08
CA ILE A 177 2.05 38.28 4.04
C ILE A 177 2.81 38.95 5.19
N TYR A 178 2.17 39.04 6.34
CA TYR A 178 2.75 39.58 7.57
C TYR A 178 3.35 38.44 8.41
N ILE A 179 4.64 38.54 8.68
CA ILE A 179 5.43 37.57 9.42
C ILE A 179 5.90 38.22 10.72
N SER A 180 5.47 37.66 11.85
CA SER A 180 6.04 37.95 13.16
C SER A 180 6.87 36.75 13.59
N GLU A 181 8.19 36.83 13.40
CA GLU A 181 9.10 35.70 13.64
C GLU A 181 9.21 35.28 15.10
N GLY A 182 9.05 36.23 16.03
CA GLY A 182 9.27 36.02 17.45
C GLY A 182 10.70 35.58 17.78
N ASN A 183 10.85 34.87 18.90
CA ASN A 183 12.14 34.52 19.49
C ASN A 183 12.60 33.12 19.09
N LYS A 184 13.89 32.83 19.28
CA LYS A 184 14.41 31.46 19.23
C LYS A 184 14.17 30.79 20.58
N PHE A 185 13.66 29.58 20.54
CA PHE A 185 13.31 28.80 21.73
C PHE A 185 14.26 27.63 21.92
N TYR A 186 14.73 27.45 23.16
CA TYR A 186 15.50 26.30 23.59
C TYR A 186 14.66 25.41 24.51
N ILE A 187 14.87 24.11 24.43
CA ILE A 187 14.14 23.13 25.25
C ILE A 187 14.69 23.21 26.68
N ASP A 188 13.90 23.63 27.66
CA ASP A 188 14.37 23.72 29.05
C ASP A 188 14.04 22.47 29.89
N ARG A 189 13.00 21.74 29.49
CA ARG A 189 12.49 20.58 30.21
C ARG A 189 11.67 19.69 29.30
N ILE A 190 11.74 18.40 29.58
CA ILE A 190 10.92 17.37 28.94
C ILE A 190 10.10 16.68 30.05
N THR A 191 8.79 16.69 29.93
CA THR A 191 7.87 15.94 30.79
C THR A 191 7.29 14.78 30.00
N ILE A 192 7.20 13.60 30.62
CA ILE A 192 6.62 12.41 29.99
C ILE A 192 5.48 11.93 30.87
N SER A 193 4.30 11.71 30.28
CA SER A 193 3.10 11.25 30.97
C SER A 193 2.41 10.11 30.22
N GLY A 194 1.67 9.28 30.96
CA GLY A 194 0.95 8.12 30.42
C GLY A 194 1.75 6.81 30.37
N LEU A 195 2.92 6.78 31.04
CA LEU A 195 3.63 5.54 31.36
C LEU A 195 2.95 4.83 32.54
N ASP A 196 2.78 3.52 32.41
CA ASP A 196 2.29 2.59 33.43
C ASP A 196 3.37 1.54 33.72
N ARG A 197 3.82 0.81 32.70
CA ARG A 197 4.75 -0.33 32.84
C ARG A 197 6.08 -0.14 32.11
N ILE A 198 6.15 0.85 31.22
CA ILE A 198 7.33 1.13 30.42
C ILE A 198 8.21 2.14 31.16
N ASP A 199 9.50 1.84 31.24
CA ASP A 199 10.48 2.76 31.84
C ASP A 199 10.65 4.00 30.96
N GLN A 200 10.61 5.18 31.59
CA GLN A 200 10.81 6.47 30.93
C GLN A 200 12.12 6.52 30.12
N LYS A 201 13.16 5.80 30.54
CA LYS A 201 14.42 5.68 29.79
C LYS A 201 14.21 5.15 28.37
N LEU A 202 13.21 4.29 28.15
CA LEU A 202 12.90 3.78 26.82
C LEU A 202 12.28 4.84 25.92
N VAL A 203 11.58 5.81 26.49
CA VAL A 203 11.10 6.99 25.75
C VAL A 203 12.27 7.92 25.44
N MET A 204 13.07 8.24 26.46
CA MET A 204 14.17 9.20 26.33
C MET A 204 15.20 8.81 25.27
N ARG A 205 15.51 7.53 25.10
CA ARG A 205 16.48 7.09 24.07
C ARG A 205 15.97 7.22 22.62
N GLU A 206 14.66 7.31 22.41
CA GLU A 206 14.07 7.47 21.07
C GLU A 206 14.06 8.94 20.65
N LEU A 207 14.21 9.87 21.60
CA LEU A 207 14.29 11.30 21.33
C LEU A 207 15.64 11.64 20.70
N ILE A 208 15.62 12.41 19.62
CA ILE A 208 16.83 12.91 18.94
C ILE A 208 17.23 14.32 19.39
N PHE A 209 16.48 14.89 20.31
CA PHE A 209 16.73 16.19 20.94
C PHE A 209 16.89 16.03 22.45
N HIS A 210 17.55 16.99 23.08
CA HIS A 210 17.85 17.02 24.50
C HIS A 210 17.47 18.37 25.11
N VAL A 211 17.43 18.41 26.44
CA VAL A 211 17.32 19.68 27.18
C VAL A 211 18.57 20.53 26.87
N GLY A 212 18.34 21.80 26.54
CA GLY A 212 19.35 22.76 26.11
C GLY A 212 19.40 22.96 24.59
N ASP A 213 18.86 22.02 23.81
CA ASP A 213 18.86 22.11 22.35
C ASP A 213 17.91 23.21 21.86
N LEU A 214 18.23 23.81 20.70
CA LEU A 214 17.31 24.66 19.98
C LEU A 214 16.09 23.83 19.56
N TYR A 215 14.88 24.33 19.81
CA TYR A 215 13.68 23.67 19.35
C TYR A 215 13.72 23.48 17.83
N ASN A 216 13.39 22.29 17.37
CA ASN A 216 13.34 21.97 15.96
C ASN A 216 12.20 20.98 15.72
N ILE A 217 11.16 21.41 14.99
CA ILE A 217 9.96 20.60 14.75
C ILE A 217 10.27 19.28 14.05
N GLU A 218 11.25 19.24 13.15
CA GLU A 218 11.66 18.03 12.46
C GLU A 218 12.25 16.99 13.44
N SER A 219 13.00 17.46 14.44
CA SER A 219 13.53 16.62 15.51
C SER A 219 12.42 16.05 16.39
N ILE A 220 11.37 16.84 16.64
CA ILE A 220 10.16 16.39 17.34
C ILE A 220 9.44 15.31 16.52
N ASP A 221 9.22 15.54 15.22
CA ASP A 221 8.50 14.63 14.33
C ASP A 221 9.24 13.31 14.13
N ILE A 222 10.57 13.34 13.97
CA ILE A 222 11.41 12.14 13.91
C ILE A 222 11.34 11.37 15.23
N SER A 223 11.45 12.04 16.38
CA SER A 223 11.34 11.41 17.70
C SER A 223 9.97 10.77 17.92
N LYS A 224 8.90 11.43 17.43
CA LYS A 224 7.53 10.91 17.46
C LYS A 224 7.41 9.64 16.63
N SER A 225 7.93 9.66 15.40
CA SER A 225 8.01 8.48 14.54
C SER A 225 8.80 7.36 15.22
N HIS A 226 9.94 7.67 15.84
CA HIS A 226 10.76 6.69 16.54
C HIS A 226 10.02 5.99 17.69
N LEU A 227 9.25 6.75 18.47
CA LEU A 227 8.42 6.22 19.55
C LEU A 227 7.31 5.31 19.03
N PHE A 228 6.62 5.66 17.94
CA PHE A 228 5.64 4.77 17.31
C PHE A 228 6.28 3.49 16.80
N GLU A 229 7.41 3.64 16.12
CA GLU A 229 8.20 2.55 15.55
C GLU A 229 8.79 1.60 16.62
N SER A 230 8.95 2.06 17.86
CA SER A 230 9.36 1.21 18.98
C SER A 230 8.36 0.09 19.30
N GLN A 231 7.12 0.19 18.79
CA GLN A 231 6.00 -0.71 19.07
C GLN A 231 5.64 -0.83 20.55
N LEU A 232 5.99 0.18 21.35
CA LEU A 232 5.63 0.29 22.76
C LEU A 232 4.40 1.18 22.98
N PHE A 233 4.09 2.07 22.04
CA PHE A 233 3.07 3.12 22.20
C PHE A 233 2.06 3.11 21.05
N SER A 234 0.79 3.20 21.41
CA SER A 234 -0.36 3.27 20.48
C SER A 234 -0.74 4.71 20.16
N SER A 235 -0.26 5.66 20.96
CA SER A 235 -0.38 7.10 20.74
C SER A 235 0.84 7.79 21.30
N VAL A 236 1.34 8.79 20.57
CA VAL A 236 2.41 9.67 20.97
C VAL A 236 1.99 11.08 20.56
N GLU A 237 1.96 11.99 21.52
CA GLU A 237 1.70 13.41 21.31
C GLU A 237 2.82 14.20 21.99
N MET A 238 3.30 15.26 21.35
CA MET A 238 4.33 16.14 21.88
C MET A 238 3.84 17.57 21.78
N PHE A 239 3.64 18.22 22.92
CA PHE A 239 3.14 19.58 23.00
C PHE A 239 4.24 20.53 23.48
N PRO A 240 4.60 21.56 22.69
CA PRO A 240 5.45 22.63 23.18
C PRO A 240 4.64 23.61 24.03
N TYR A 241 5.11 23.85 25.26
CA TYR A 241 4.61 24.87 26.17
C TYR A 241 5.67 25.94 26.37
N VAL A 242 5.38 27.16 25.90
CA VAL A 242 6.26 28.31 26.09
C VAL A 242 6.41 28.59 27.59
N SER A 243 7.62 28.40 28.13
CA SER A 243 7.92 28.52 29.56
C SER A 243 8.53 29.87 29.93
N SER A 244 9.22 30.52 28.98
CA SER A 244 9.72 31.91 29.07
C SER A 244 9.78 32.54 27.68
N ASP A 245 10.34 33.75 27.55
CA ASP A 245 10.52 34.42 26.25
C ASP A 245 11.46 33.67 25.28
N THR A 246 12.31 32.76 25.78
CA THR A 246 13.32 32.04 24.98
C THR A 246 13.38 30.54 25.27
N THR A 247 12.50 30.01 26.12
CA THR A 247 12.50 28.60 26.48
C THR A 247 11.14 27.95 26.32
N VAL A 248 11.16 26.66 25.99
CA VAL A 248 9.97 25.84 25.80
C VAL A 248 10.11 24.54 26.61
N ALA A 249 9.06 24.18 27.33
CA ALA A 249 8.91 22.87 27.93
C ALA A 249 8.19 21.94 26.95
N LEU A 250 8.68 20.72 26.76
CA LEU A 250 8.04 19.72 25.92
C LEU A 250 7.28 18.71 26.77
N ASP A 251 5.97 18.65 26.59
CA ASP A 251 5.12 17.64 27.23
C ASP A 251 4.83 16.50 26.26
N ILE A 252 5.39 15.34 26.56
CA ILE A 252 5.24 14.11 25.80
C ILE A 252 4.14 13.28 26.47
N ARG A 253 3.00 13.15 25.81
CA ARG A 253 1.87 12.32 26.26
C ARG A 253 1.85 11.06 25.43
N ILE A 254 1.90 9.92 26.10
CA ILE A 254 1.95 8.61 25.43
C ILE A 254 0.89 7.68 25.98
N ARG A 255 0.49 6.72 25.15
CA ARG A 255 -0.39 5.62 25.55
C ARG A 255 0.28 4.31 25.21
N GLU A 256 0.66 3.55 26.23
CA GLU A 256 1.27 2.23 26.07
C GLU A 256 0.37 1.28 25.25
N ILE A 257 0.97 0.44 24.41
CA ILE A 257 0.30 -0.71 23.80
C ILE A 257 0.11 -1.78 24.87
N ARG A 258 -0.93 -2.60 24.73
CA ARG A 258 -1.09 -3.80 25.56
C ARG A 258 0.14 -4.69 25.40
N ASN A 259 0.86 -4.96 26.49
CA ASN A 259 2.08 -5.76 26.48
C ASN A 259 1.88 -7.23 26.06
N ARG A 260 0.63 -7.69 25.95
CA ARG A 260 0.24 -9.01 25.48
C ARG A 260 -0.94 -8.86 24.53
N GLU A 261 -0.82 -9.47 23.37
CA GLU A 261 -1.84 -9.46 22.33
C GLU A 261 -1.97 -10.88 21.78
N ILE A 262 -3.20 -11.31 21.56
CA ILE A 262 -3.50 -12.54 20.86
C ILE A 262 -4.38 -12.15 19.68
N GLU A 263 -3.93 -12.48 18.49
CA GLU A 263 -4.62 -12.25 17.24
C GLU A 263 -4.98 -13.60 16.63
N PHE A 264 -6.23 -13.73 16.17
CA PHE A 264 -6.70 -14.89 15.43
C PHE A 264 -7.25 -14.41 14.09
N GLU A 265 -6.70 -14.94 13.01
CA GLU A 265 -7.16 -14.68 11.65
C GLU A 265 -7.67 -15.98 11.03
N PHE A 266 -8.83 -15.92 10.39
CA PHE A 266 -9.38 -17.03 9.60
C PHE A 266 -9.74 -16.48 8.23
N GLY A 267 -9.25 -17.13 7.19
CA GLY A 267 -9.41 -16.58 5.84
C GLY A 267 -9.18 -17.61 4.74
N PHE A 268 -9.22 -17.11 3.53
CA PHE A 268 -8.80 -17.83 2.33
C PHE A 268 -7.64 -17.03 1.74
N SER A 269 -6.49 -17.67 1.53
CA SER A 269 -5.27 -16.98 1.10
C SER A 269 -4.40 -17.90 0.23
N GLN A 270 -3.39 -17.31 -0.40
CA GLN A 270 -2.38 -18.03 -1.16
C GLN A 270 -1.21 -18.38 -0.25
N LEU A 271 -1.02 -19.67 0.03
CA LEU A 271 0.02 -20.17 0.91
C LEU A 271 1.22 -20.71 0.11
N PRO A 272 2.45 -20.61 0.64
CA PRO A 272 3.63 -21.23 0.05
C PRO A 272 3.45 -22.73 -0.18
N SER A 273 4.08 -23.25 -1.23
CA SER A 273 4.10 -24.68 -1.57
C SER A 273 5.54 -25.20 -1.68
N ASN A 274 5.70 -26.51 -1.79
CA ASN A 274 7.02 -27.14 -2.05
C ASN A 274 7.44 -27.04 -3.54
N GLN A 275 6.62 -26.43 -4.40
CA GLN A 275 6.86 -26.23 -5.83
C GLN A 275 7.27 -24.78 -6.13
N GLY A 276 8.17 -24.23 -5.32
CA GLY A 276 8.74 -22.89 -5.52
C GLY A 276 7.70 -21.76 -5.56
N ASP A 277 7.71 -21.00 -6.65
CA ASP A 277 6.89 -19.80 -6.85
C ASP A 277 5.39 -20.07 -7.15
N LEU A 278 4.92 -21.31 -7.08
CA LEU A 278 3.49 -21.66 -7.22
C LEU A 278 2.79 -21.72 -5.86
N PRO A 279 2.11 -20.64 -5.41
CA PRO A 279 1.34 -20.72 -4.18
C PRO A 279 0.07 -21.55 -4.37
N VAL A 280 -0.43 -22.11 -3.27
CA VAL A 280 -1.70 -22.86 -3.23
C VAL A 280 -2.75 -22.00 -2.56
N SER A 281 -3.86 -21.76 -3.26
CA SER A 281 -5.05 -21.14 -2.66
C SER A 281 -5.66 -22.09 -1.63
N ALA A 282 -5.71 -21.68 -0.37
CA ALA A 282 -6.08 -22.51 0.76
C ALA A 282 -6.93 -21.72 1.77
N ILE A 283 -7.81 -22.42 2.47
CA ILE A 283 -8.41 -21.89 3.70
C ILE A 283 -7.33 -21.95 4.78
N ASN A 284 -7.08 -20.85 5.47
CA ASN A 284 -6.07 -20.80 6.52
C ASN A 284 -6.61 -20.22 7.82
N ALA A 285 -6.03 -20.69 8.92
CA ALA A 285 -6.23 -20.19 10.26
C ALA A 285 -4.87 -19.84 10.85
N LEU A 286 -4.72 -18.59 11.29
CA LEU A 286 -3.50 -18.06 11.90
C LEU A 286 -3.82 -17.63 13.32
N ALA A 287 -2.95 -17.98 14.26
CA ALA A 287 -2.94 -17.41 15.60
C ALA A 287 -1.57 -16.81 15.87
N ASN A 288 -1.54 -15.59 16.39
CA ASN A 288 -0.31 -14.90 16.76
C ASN A 288 -0.43 -14.45 18.22
N TYR A 289 0.56 -14.80 19.03
CA TYR A 289 0.71 -14.31 20.39
C TYR A 289 1.94 -13.40 20.46
N ASP A 290 1.70 -12.16 20.82
CA ASP A 290 2.72 -11.15 20.93
C ASP A 290 2.92 -10.73 22.38
N ARG A 291 4.18 -10.66 22.80
CA ARG A 291 4.59 -10.11 24.09
C ARG A 291 5.64 -9.02 23.89
N SER A 292 5.23 -7.78 24.13
CA SER A 292 6.10 -6.60 24.09
C SER A 292 6.74 -6.32 25.46
N ASN A 293 7.67 -5.36 25.48
CA ASN A 293 8.40 -4.93 26.68
C ASN A 293 9.16 -6.07 27.40
N LEU A 294 9.89 -6.90 26.64
CA LEU A 294 10.71 -7.95 27.24
C LEU A 294 11.97 -7.38 27.86
N PHE A 295 12.31 -7.87 29.06
CA PHE A 295 13.52 -7.47 29.79
C PHE A 295 13.62 -5.93 29.99
N ASN A 296 12.48 -5.25 30.18
CA ASN A 296 12.41 -3.79 30.25
C ASN A 296 13.06 -3.11 29.03
N SER A 297 12.74 -3.60 27.83
CA SER A 297 13.28 -3.11 26.57
C SER A 297 12.20 -3.08 25.49
N ALA A 298 12.43 -2.38 24.38
CA ALA A 298 11.52 -2.38 23.24
C ALA A 298 11.47 -3.72 22.46
N THR A 299 12.01 -4.79 23.05
CA THR A 299 12.06 -6.12 22.44
C THR A 299 10.70 -6.79 22.57
N LYS A 300 10.25 -7.39 21.46
CA LYS A 300 8.99 -8.13 21.32
C LYS A 300 9.29 -9.59 20.98
N LEU A 301 8.62 -10.50 21.67
CA LEU A 301 8.56 -11.93 21.33
C LEU A 301 7.21 -12.20 20.67
N SER A 302 7.23 -12.91 19.57
CA SER A 302 6.04 -13.36 18.85
C SER A 302 6.04 -14.89 18.74
N PHE A 303 4.89 -15.51 18.97
CA PHE A 303 4.64 -16.90 18.62
C PHE A 303 3.50 -16.95 17.62
N LYS A 304 3.83 -17.33 16.38
CA LYS A 304 2.87 -17.44 15.29
C LYS A 304 2.65 -18.91 14.94
N THR A 305 1.41 -19.30 14.77
CA THR A 305 1.01 -20.60 14.22
C THR A 305 0.05 -20.37 13.06
N GLU A 306 0.22 -21.12 11.97
CA GLU A 306 -0.65 -21.05 10.80
C GLU A 306 -0.90 -22.45 10.24
N TYR A 307 -2.18 -22.77 10.01
CA TYR A 307 -2.62 -23.99 9.36
C TYR A 307 -3.36 -23.65 8.09
N GLY A 308 -3.04 -24.37 7.02
CA GLY A 308 -3.62 -24.18 5.70
C GLY A 308 -4.12 -25.49 5.11
N ILE A 309 -5.34 -25.49 4.56
CA ILE A 309 -5.93 -26.64 3.89
C ILE A 309 -6.46 -26.26 2.50
N SER A 310 -6.18 -27.10 1.52
CA SER A 310 -6.80 -26.99 0.19
C SER A 310 -7.09 -28.36 -0.41
N TYR A 311 -8.15 -28.41 -1.22
CA TYR A 311 -8.59 -29.59 -1.94
C TYR A 311 -8.89 -29.20 -3.38
N SER A 312 -8.11 -29.70 -4.33
CA SER A 312 -8.27 -29.42 -5.77
C SER A 312 -7.87 -30.65 -6.57
N ASP A 313 -8.72 -31.08 -7.50
CA ASP A 313 -8.47 -32.16 -8.48
C ASP A 313 -7.69 -33.34 -7.89
N ASP A 314 -8.23 -33.84 -6.77
CA ASP A 314 -7.78 -35.06 -6.10
C ASP A 314 -6.40 -34.90 -5.39
N SER A 315 -5.83 -33.69 -5.38
CA SER A 315 -4.69 -33.29 -4.55
C SER A 315 -5.14 -32.69 -3.22
N ARG A 316 -4.51 -33.16 -2.13
CA ARG A 316 -4.68 -32.61 -0.78
C ARG A 316 -3.47 -31.76 -0.45
N PHE A 317 -3.69 -30.50 -0.11
CA PHE A 317 -2.67 -29.62 0.45
C PHE A 317 -2.95 -29.42 1.94
N LEU A 318 -1.95 -29.73 2.77
CA LEU A 318 -1.97 -29.41 4.20
C LEU A 318 -0.65 -28.73 4.55
N ARG A 319 -0.74 -27.52 5.11
CA ARG A 319 0.41 -26.77 5.63
C ARG A 319 0.23 -26.53 7.11
N SER A 320 1.31 -26.73 7.87
CA SER A 320 1.43 -26.24 9.24
C SER A 320 2.72 -25.46 9.38
N TYR A 321 2.65 -24.30 10.03
CA TYR A 321 3.76 -23.38 10.19
C TYR A 321 3.76 -22.86 11.62
N TYR A 322 4.90 -22.95 12.29
CA TYR A 322 5.12 -22.46 13.64
C TYR A 322 6.35 -21.56 13.63
N GLU A 323 6.25 -20.35 14.18
CA GLU A 323 7.34 -19.37 14.23
C GLU A 323 7.46 -18.80 15.64
N LEU A 324 8.69 -18.82 16.18
CA LEU A 324 9.12 -18.02 17.32
C LEU A 324 9.96 -16.87 16.78
N GLY A 325 9.48 -15.64 16.97
CA GLY A 325 10.13 -14.42 16.50
C GLY A 325 10.55 -13.52 17.65
N LEU A 326 11.72 -12.91 17.52
CA LEU A 326 12.18 -11.80 18.33
C LEU A 326 12.37 -10.60 17.42
N TYR A 327 11.82 -9.46 17.83
CA TYR A 327 11.99 -8.17 17.19
C TYR A 327 12.57 -7.19 18.20
N SER A 328 13.59 -6.43 17.83
CA SER A 328 14.09 -5.33 18.63
C SER A 328 14.46 -4.14 17.73
N PRO A 329 13.96 -2.93 18.02
CA PRO A 329 14.33 -1.73 17.27
C PRO A 329 15.78 -1.27 17.56
N TRP A 330 16.41 -1.82 18.61
CA TRP A 330 17.80 -1.52 18.99
C TRP A 330 18.63 -2.80 19.05
N PHE A 331 19.73 -2.81 18.31
CA PHE A 331 20.72 -3.89 18.32
C PHE A 331 22.08 -3.33 18.71
N ILE A 332 22.68 -3.86 19.78
CA ILE A 332 24.00 -3.43 20.31
C ILE A 332 24.08 -1.88 20.46
N LYS A 333 23.06 -1.28 21.08
CA LYS A 333 22.91 0.18 21.30
C LYS A 333 22.81 1.04 20.04
N VAL A 334 22.66 0.45 18.86
CA VAL A 334 22.36 1.16 17.61
C VAL A 334 20.90 0.94 17.26
N ARG A 335 20.19 2.00 16.84
CA ARG A 335 18.79 1.93 16.42
C ARG A 335 18.69 1.31 15.02
N ILE A 336 18.89 -0.01 14.94
CA ILE A 336 18.76 -0.82 13.75
C ILE A 336 17.71 -1.90 14.05
N PRO A 337 16.52 -1.85 13.42
CA PRO A 337 15.51 -2.87 13.60
C PRO A 337 16.04 -4.25 13.22
N PHE A 338 16.22 -5.08 14.24
CA PHE A 338 16.74 -6.43 14.14
C PHE A 338 15.62 -7.43 14.38
N ARG A 339 15.62 -8.50 13.59
CA ARG A 339 14.71 -9.63 13.73
C ARG A 339 15.46 -10.93 13.73
N PHE A 340 15.04 -11.80 14.64
CA PHE A 340 15.47 -13.19 14.73
C PHE A 340 14.22 -14.06 14.71
N LYS A 341 14.20 -15.09 13.87
CA LYS A 341 13.08 -16.02 13.76
C LYS A 341 13.61 -17.44 13.74
N ILE A 342 12.94 -18.31 14.47
CA ILE A 342 13.05 -19.76 14.31
C ILE A 342 11.67 -20.23 13.89
N TYR A 343 11.61 -21.05 12.84
CA TYR A 343 10.35 -21.58 12.37
C TYR A 343 10.44 -23.05 12.02
N ASN A 344 9.32 -23.75 12.09
CA ASN A 344 9.12 -25.09 11.59
C ASN A 344 7.94 -25.08 10.62
N GLU A 345 8.14 -25.62 9.43
CA GLU A 345 7.13 -25.70 8.38
C GLU A 345 7.01 -27.14 7.91
N SER A 346 5.78 -27.61 7.76
CA SER A 346 5.46 -28.91 7.16
C SER A 346 4.39 -28.71 6.10
N ILE A 347 4.68 -29.14 4.88
CA ILE A 347 3.76 -29.08 3.73
C ILE A 347 3.57 -30.51 3.21
N LEU A 348 2.32 -30.91 3.00
CA LEU A 348 1.91 -32.20 2.43
C LEU A 348 1.10 -31.96 1.14
N PHE A 349 1.44 -32.65 0.04
CA PHE A 349 0.81 -32.51 -1.28
C PHE A 349 0.68 -33.84 -2.05
N LYS A 350 -0.55 -34.40 -2.21
CA LYS A 350 -0.97 -35.67 -2.93
C LYS A 350 -0.05 -36.93 -2.77
N SER A 351 -0.48 -38.06 -3.36
CA SER A 351 -0.13 -39.47 -3.07
C SER A 351 1.23 -40.00 -3.56
N LEU A 352 2.22 -39.14 -3.80
CA LEU A 352 3.61 -39.59 -4.04
C LEU A 352 4.59 -38.57 -3.42
N VAL A 353 5.10 -38.89 -2.23
CA VAL A 353 6.45 -38.54 -1.69
C VAL A 353 6.82 -37.04 -1.48
N LEU A 354 6.06 -36.04 -1.94
CA LEU A 354 6.45 -34.61 -1.88
C LEU A 354 6.11 -33.86 -0.57
N GLY A 355 5.87 -34.59 0.51
CA GLY A 355 5.78 -33.98 1.84
C GLY A 355 7.18 -33.63 2.34
N ASP A 356 7.44 -32.36 2.68
CA ASP A 356 8.70 -31.97 3.29
C ASP A 356 8.46 -31.16 4.56
N ARG A 357 9.33 -31.40 5.54
CA ARG A 357 9.35 -30.66 6.79
C ARG A 357 10.70 -29.98 6.89
N LYS A 358 10.68 -28.67 7.11
CA LYS A 358 11.89 -27.88 7.31
C LYS A 358 11.86 -27.11 8.62
N THR A 359 13.03 -26.96 9.20
CA THR A 359 13.26 -26.04 10.31
C THR A 359 14.21 -24.97 9.83
N GLY A 360 13.84 -23.71 10.03
CA GLY A 360 14.62 -22.57 9.57
C GLY A 360 14.94 -21.57 10.67
N ILE A 361 16.06 -20.89 10.50
CA ILE A 361 16.50 -19.76 11.29
C ILE A 361 16.68 -18.59 10.33
N ILE A 362 16.06 -17.46 10.62
CA ILE A 362 16.20 -16.23 9.84
C ILE A 362 16.67 -15.11 10.77
N THR A 363 17.74 -14.44 10.38
CA THR A 363 18.22 -13.24 11.08
C THR A 363 18.36 -12.12 10.08
N TYR A 364 17.71 -10.98 10.33
CA TYR A 364 17.75 -9.90 9.37
C TYR A 364 17.58 -8.54 10.03
N ILE A 365 18.07 -7.53 9.32
CA ILE A 365 17.82 -6.13 9.62
C ILE A 365 16.88 -5.56 8.57
N GLU A 366 16.01 -4.66 8.98
CA GLU A 366 15.10 -3.95 8.11
C GLU A 366 15.12 -2.45 8.47
N ASN A 367 14.82 -1.58 7.52
CA ASN A 367 14.29 -0.28 7.90
C ASN A 367 12.82 -0.44 8.35
N TYR A 368 12.18 0.62 8.79
CA TYR A 368 10.81 0.53 9.28
C TYR A 368 9.87 0.06 8.19
N ARG A 369 8.92 -0.83 8.53
CA ARG A 369 7.96 -1.38 7.56
C ARG A 369 7.09 -0.32 6.87
N SER A 370 6.93 0.85 7.51
CA SER A 370 6.27 2.03 6.95
C SER A 370 7.17 2.88 6.04
N SER A 371 8.48 2.65 6.06
CA SER A 371 9.43 3.35 5.20
C SER A 371 9.20 2.97 3.74
N ASN A 372 9.41 3.94 2.86
CA ASN A 372 9.27 3.79 1.43
C ASN A 372 10.39 4.57 0.74
N PRO A 373 11.46 3.89 0.24
CA PRO A 373 11.54 2.45 0.03
C PRO A 373 11.68 1.63 1.33
N TYR A 374 11.16 0.41 1.32
CA TYR A 374 11.42 -0.64 2.30
C TYR A 374 12.67 -1.44 1.90
N LEU A 375 13.53 -1.69 2.86
CA LEU A 375 14.82 -2.35 2.71
C LEU A 375 14.98 -3.41 3.79
N SER A 376 15.41 -4.61 3.40
CA SER A 376 15.86 -5.60 4.37
C SER A 376 17.02 -6.43 3.84
N ALA A 377 17.88 -6.90 4.73
CA ALA A 377 18.98 -7.79 4.41
C ALA A 377 19.19 -8.77 5.55
N GLY A 378 19.49 -10.02 5.22
CA GLY A 378 19.57 -11.06 6.23
C GLY A 378 20.14 -12.38 5.77
N LEU A 379 20.20 -13.28 6.73
CA LEU A 379 20.65 -14.65 6.61
C LEU A 379 19.47 -15.59 6.82
N ILE A 380 19.39 -16.62 5.98
CA ILE A 380 18.43 -17.72 6.10
C ILE A 380 19.23 -19.01 6.18
N THR A 381 18.96 -19.84 7.18
CA THR A 381 19.47 -21.21 7.29
C THR A 381 18.29 -22.15 7.45
N GLU A 382 18.16 -23.15 6.58
CA GLU A 382 17.07 -24.11 6.58
C GLU A 382 17.63 -25.54 6.54
N PHE A 383 17.03 -26.42 7.34
CA PHE A 383 17.34 -27.84 7.43
C PHE A 383 16.11 -28.63 6.98
N PHE A 384 16.27 -29.47 5.97
CA PHE A 384 15.20 -30.26 5.38
C PHE A 384 15.23 -31.70 5.90
N GLU A 385 14.09 -32.21 6.36
CA GLU A 385 14.00 -33.53 6.99
C GLU A 385 13.99 -34.66 5.94
N SER A 386 13.36 -34.45 4.78
CA SER A 386 13.20 -35.47 3.73
C SER A 386 14.52 -35.98 3.15
N ASN A 387 15.46 -35.08 2.90
CA ASN A 387 16.70 -35.34 2.18
C ASN A 387 17.96 -34.97 2.97
N LYS A 388 17.81 -34.48 4.22
CA LYS A 388 18.88 -33.98 5.09
C LYS A 388 19.70 -32.84 4.49
N ASN A 389 19.19 -32.16 3.46
CA ASN A 389 19.87 -31.03 2.85
C ASN A 389 19.84 -29.80 3.74
N GLN A 390 20.83 -28.93 3.55
CA GLN A 390 20.96 -27.67 4.26
C GLN A 390 21.00 -26.53 3.26
N ASN A 391 20.05 -25.61 3.34
CA ASN A 391 20.07 -24.38 2.57
C ASN A 391 20.58 -23.24 3.45
N ARG A 392 21.58 -22.51 2.98
CA ARG A 392 22.11 -21.32 3.67
C ARG A 392 22.20 -20.21 2.66
N SER A 393 21.60 -19.07 2.96
CA SER A 393 21.61 -17.94 2.03
C SER A 393 21.72 -16.59 2.72
N ILE A 394 22.32 -15.65 1.99
CA ILE A 394 22.22 -14.22 2.26
C ILE A 394 21.23 -13.64 1.26
N TYR A 395 20.33 -12.78 1.72
CA TYR A 395 19.42 -12.05 0.84
C TYR A 395 19.48 -10.56 1.12
N ALA A 396 19.14 -9.79 0.09
CA ALA A 396 18.71 -8.41 0.23
C ALA A 396 17.36 -8.26 -0.46
N SER A 397 16.55 -7.31 0.01
CA SER A 397 15.26 -6.99 -0.55
C SER A 397 15.08 -5.48 -0.57
N TYR A 398 14.69 -4.98 -1.75
CA TYR A 398 14.31 -3.59 -1.97
C TYR A 398 12.87 -3.57 -2.47
N MET A 399 12.03 -2.75 -1.85
CA MET A 399 10.66 -2.50 -2.29
C MET A 399 10.37 -1.00 -2.27
N LYS A 400 9.77 -0.47 -3.34
CA LYS A 400 9.30 0.92 -3.41
C LYS A 400 7.94 0.98 -4.08
N HIS A 401 7.02 1.78 -3.56
CA HIS A 401 5.71 1.96 -4.18
C HIS A 401 5.18 3.39 -3.97
N ASN A 402 4.13 3.79 -4.69
CA ASN A 402 3.33 4.98 -4.32
C ASN A 402 1.82 4.70 -4.41
N ILE A 403 1.45 3.42 -4.43
CA ILE A 403 0.07 2.94 -4.37
C ILE A 403 -0.54 3.38 -3.03
N LYS A 404 -1.68 4.08 -3.10
CA LYS A 404 -2.40 4.57 -1.91
C LYS A 404 -3.34 3.52 -1.32
N ASN A 405 -4.03 2.77 -2.17
CA ASN A 405 -4.94 1.70 -1.78
C ASN A 405 -4.40 0.36 -2.30
N PHE A 406 -3.80 -0.42 -1.41
CA PHE A 406 -3.25 -1.74 -1.75
C PHE A 406 -4.34 -2.80 -2.00
N ILE A 407 -5.53 -2.62 -1.46
CA ILE A 407 -6.62 -3.59 -1.62
C ILE A 407 -7.22 -3.47 -3.02
N ASN A 408 -7.42 -2.24 -3.50
CA ASN A 408 -7.89 -1.96 -4.85
C ASN A 408 -7.09 -0.79 -5.47
N PRO A 409 -5.91 -1.07 -6.04
CA PRO A 409 -5.07 -0.04 -6.63
C PRO A 409 -5.70 0.53 -7.90
N SER A 410 -5.80 1.86 -7.98
CA SER A 410 -6.23 2.59 -9.19
C SER A 410 -5.07 3.32 -9.87
N ASP A 411 -4.13 3.84 -9.07
CA ASP A 411 -2.99 4.62 -9.54
C ASP A 411 -1.73 4.33 -8.73
N GLY A 412 -0.60 4.44 -9.42
CA GLY A 412 0.73 4.36 -8.83
C GLY A 412 1.54 3.19 -9.37
N TYR A 413 2.66 2.92 -8.72
CA TYR A 413 3.58 1.84 -9.07
C TYR A 413 4.03 1.08 -7.83
N TYR A 414 4.54 -0.13 -8.07
CA TYR A 414 5.24 -0.96 -7.11
C TYR A 414 6.44 -1.59 -7.81
N ILE A 415 7.60 -1.53 -7.18
CA ILE A 415 8.85 -2.12 -7.65
C ILE A 415 9.41 -2.97 -6.52
N SER A 416 9.84 -4.20 -6.82
CA SER A 416 10.62 -5.02 -5.89
C SER A 416 11.81 -5.71 -6.56
N ILE A 417 12.90 -5.83 -5.82
CA ILE A 417 14.16 -6.49 -6.24
C ILE A 417 14.64 -7.36 -5.09
N ASN A 418 14.81 -8.66 -5.35
CA ASN A 418 15.08 -9.66 -4.31
C ASN A 418 16.25 -10.58 -4.71
N PRO A 419 17.51 -10.11 -4.65
CA PRO A 419 18.68 -10.95 -4.82
C PRO A 419 18.94 -11.85 -3.60
N ARG A 420 19.40 -13.07 -3.86
CA ARG A 420 19.75 -14.08 -2.87
C ARG A 420 20.97 -14.88 -3.34
N LEU A 421 21.97 -15.00 -2.48
CA LEU A 421 23.14 -15.85 -2.68
C LEU A 421 23.01 -17.07 -1.77
N ASN A 422 22.95 -18.26 -2.36
CA ASN A 422 22.88 -19.54 -1.65
C ASN A 422 24.26 -20.22 -1.65
N GLY A 423 24.65 -20.76 -0.50
CA GLY A 423 25.88 -21.53 -0.34
C GLY A 423 27.15 -20.69 -0.41
N THR A 424 28.11 -21.14 -1.22
CA THR A 424 29.46 -20.56 -1.38
C THR A 424 30.24 -20.55 -0.07
N PHE A 425 30.67 -19.39 0.42
CA PHE A 425 31.36 -19.24 1.70
C PHE A 425 30.47 -19.55 2.92
N LEU A 426 29.14 -19.61 2.74
CA LEU A 426 28.19 -19.99 3.80
C LEU A 426 28.15 -21.51 4.04
N GLY A 427 28.65 -22.30 3.09
CA GLY A 427 28.46 -23.75 3.04
C GLY A 427 26.99 -24.15 2.80
N GLY A 428 26.67 -25.43 3.02
CA GLY A 428 25.35 -25.99 2.70
C GLY A 428 25.36 -26.80 1.40
N THR A 429 24.20 -27.34 1.04
CA THR A 429 24.06 -28.26 -0.10
C THR A 429 24.08 -27.55 -1.45
N TYR A 430 23.51 -26.34 -1.53
CA TYR A 430 23.21 -25.68 -2.79
C TYR A 430 24.06 -24.43 -3.02
N ASN A 431 24.54 -24.21 -4.25
CA ASN A 431 25.39 -23.09 -4.63
C ASN A 431 24.84 -22.38 -5.87
N TYR A 432 24.14 -21.27 -5.68
CA TYR A 432 23.61 -20.46 -6.78
C TYR A 432 23.29 -19.04 -6.31
N PHE A 433 23.17 -18.13 -7.26
CA PHE A 433 22.63 -16.80 -7.08
C PHE A 433 21.25 -16.73 -7.74
N LYS A 434 20.23 -16.33 -6.99
CA LYS A 434 18.86 -16.12 -7.48
C LYS A 434 18.51 -14.64 -7.36
N SER A 435 17.86 -14.07 -8.37
CA SER A 435 17.32 -12.72 -8.29
C SER A 435 15.93 -12.68 -8.92
N ASP A 436 14.99 -12.03 -8.24
CA ASP A 436 13.63 -11.79 -8.74
C ASP A 436 13.33 -10.29 -8.75
N PHE A 437 12.74 -9.82 -9.85
CA PHE A 437 12.35 -8.44 -10.09
C PHE A 437 10.85 -8.38 -10.41
N GLU A 438 10.14 -7.44 -9.79
CA GLU A 438 8.73 -7.21 -10.03
C GLU A 438 8.42 -5.73 -10.20
N LEU A 439 7.63 -5.40 -11.22
CA LEU A 439 7.08 -4.09 -11.49
C LEU A 439 5.56 -4.23 -11.63
N LYS A 440 4.80 -3.45 -10.86
CA LYS A 440 3.36 -3.25 -11.05
C LYS A 440 3.10 -1.78 -11.36
N LEU A 441 2.28 -1.50 -12.36
CA LEU A 441 1.87 -0.16 -12.77
C LEU A 441 0.35 -0.09 -12.80
N PHE A 442 -0.21 0.94 -12.20
CA PHE A 442 -1.64 1.21 -12.17
C PHE A 442 -1.89 2.62 -12.66
N LYS A 443 -2.86 2.78 -13.55
CA LYS A 443 -3.26 4.08 -14.05
C LYS A 443 -4.77 4.11 -14.29
N THR A 444 -5.44 5.07 -13.68
CA THR A 444 -6.82 5.40 -14.04
C THR A 444 -6.82 6.22 -15.33
N ILE A 445 -7.63 5.78 -16.30
CA ILE A 445 -7.84 6.41 -17.61
C ILE A 445 -9.33 6.68 -17.75
N PHE A 446 -9.67 7.87 -18.24
CA PHE A 446 -11.05 8.35 -18.37
C PHE A 446 -11.84 8.30 -17.06
N ASP A 447 -11.20 8.31 -15.89
CA ASP A 447 -11.82 8.31 -14.55
C ASP A 447 -12.55 7.02 -14.10
N TYR A 448 -12.68 6.02 -14.97
CA TYR A 448 -13.34 4.75 -14.63
C TYR A 448 -12.56 3.49 -15.04
N PHE A 449 -11.75 3.54 -16.10
CA PHE A 449 -10.94 2.40 -16.50
C PHE A 449 -9.61 2.40 -15.74
N ILE A 450 -9.33 1.32 -15.04
CA ILE A 450 -8.04 1.11 -14.40
C ILE A 450 -7.22 0.18 -15.29
N PHE A 451 -6.16 0.72 -15.88
CA PHE A 451 -5.16 -0.09 -16.56
C PHE A 451 -4.15 -0.58 -15.53
N ALA A 452 -4.02 -1.90 -15.40
CA ALA A 452 -3.11 -2.54 -14.47
C ALA A 452 -2.13 -3.44 -15.23
N THR A 453 -0.84 -3.21 -15.05
CA THR A 453 0.23 -4.01 -15.68
C THR A 453 1.12 -4.60 -14.60
N ARG A 454 1.47 -5.89 -14.74
CA ARG A 454 2.50 -6.56 -13.94
C ARG A 454 3.56 -7.12 -14.86
N ALA A 455 4.82 -6.86 -14.56
CA ALA A 455 5.97 -7.54 -15.14
C ALA A 455 6.78 -8.17 -14.02
N LYS A 456 7.01 -9.48 -14.08
CA LYS A 456 7.80 -10.21 -13.07
C LYS A 456 8.84 -11.07 -13.79
N THR A 457 10.13 -10.81 -13.57
CA THR A 457 11.22 -11.58 -14.18
C THR A 457 12.22 -12.05 -13.13
N GLY A 458 12.84 -13.21 -13.34
CA GLY A 458 13.81 -13.75 -12.40
C GLY A 458 14.78 -14.71 -13.07
N PHE A 459 15.97 -14.82 -12.50
CA PHE A 459 17.01 -15.74 -12.95
C PHE A 459 17.74 -16.41 -11.79
N ILE A 460 18.24 -17.62 -12.03
CA ILE A 460 19.07 -18.41 -11.12
C ILE A 460 20.36 -18.75 -11.85
N HIS A 461 21.45 -18.15 -11.40
CA HIS A 461 22.79 -18.42 -11.90
C HIS A 461 23.50 -19.43 -10.99
N LEU A 462 23.82 -20.60 -11.53
CA LEU A 462 24.51 -21.67 -10.80
C LEU A 462 25.97 -21.31 -10.53
N LEU A 463 26.48 -21.59 -9.32
CA LEU A 463 27.83 -21.26 -8.90
C LEU A 463 28.63 -22.55 -8.62
N ASN A 464 29.93 -22.55 -8.94
CA ASN A 464 30.85 -23.67 -8.69
C ASN A 464 30.40 -25.02 -9.29
N THR A 465 30.21 -25.07 -10.61
CA THR A 465 29.72 -26.27 -11.30
C THR A 465 30.87 -27.13 -11.86
N SER A 466 31.15 -28.28 -11.26
CA SER A 466 32.22 -29.20 -11.71
C SER A 466 31.89 -29.90 -13.04
N ASN A 467 30.60 -30.13 -13.31
CA ASN A 467 30.09 -30.86 -14.47
C ASN A 467 29.23 -29.97 -15.40
N GLY A 468 29.41 -28.64 -15.33
CA GLY A 468 28.57 -27.67 -16.02
C GLY A 468 27.24 -27.38 -15.31
N PRO A 469 26.51 -26.32 -15.75
CA PRO A 469 25.24 -25.92 -15.15
C PRO A 469 24.14 -26.96 -15.43
N SER A 470 23.52 -27.51 -14.39
CA SER A 470 22.33 -28.36 -14.49
C SER A 470 21.24 -27.89 -13.55
N ILE A 471 20.00 -27.80 -14.05
CA ILE A 471 18.82 -27.43 -13.24
C ILE A 471 18.60 -28.33 -12.01
N SER A 472 19.09 -29.58 -12.05
CA SER A 472 19.04 -30.52 -10.93
C SER A 472 19.82 -30.05 -9.69
N GLN A 473 20.74 -29.09 -9.85
CA GLN A 473 21.53 -28.51 -8.75
C GLN A 473 20.75 -27.47 -7.96
N VAL A 474 19.57 -27.05 -8.44
CA VAL A 474 18.65 -26.15 -7.74
C VAL A 474 17.50 -27.00 -7.19
N PRO A 475 17.15 -26.85 -5.90
CA PRO A 475 16.05 -27.59 -5.32
C PRO A 475 14.69 -27.09 -5.82
N ASP A 476 13.71 -27.97 -5.94
CA ASP A 476 12.37 -27.66 -6.47
C ASP A 476 11.69 -26.50 -5.74
N PHE A 477 11.89 -26.38 -4.43
CA PHE A 477 11.33 -25.29 -3.62
C PHE A 477 11.89 -23.89 -3.95
N ASP A 478 12.97 -23.78 -4.73
CA ASP A 478 13.56 -22.49 -5.12
C ASP A 478 13.61 -22.27 -6.64
N LYS A 479 13.17 -23.25 -7.45
CA LYS A 479 13.01 -23.07 -8.90
C LYS A 479 11.87 -22.13 -9.22
N PHE A 480 11.91 -21.54 -10.42
CA PHE A 480 10.81 -20.74 -10.92
C PHE A 480 9.73 -21.60 -11.55
N PHE A 481 8.49 -21.17 -11.35
CA PHE A 481 7.29 -21.77 -11.92
C PHE A 481 6.32 -20.66 -12.38
N LEU A 482 5.37 -21.01 -13.24
CA LEU A 482 4.24 -20.19 -13.69
C LEU A 482 3.00 -21.09 -13.72
N GLY A 483 1.84 -20.46 -13.58
CA GLY A 483 0.54 -21.10 -13.51
C GLY A 483 -0.26 -20.72 -12.27
N GLY A 484 -1.54 -21.04 -12.32
CA GLY A 484 -2.50 -20.69 -11.28
C GLY A 484 -3.03 -19.26 -11.38
N ALA A 485 -3.97 -18.95 -10.50
CA ALA A 485 -4.80 -17.76 -10.63
C ALA A 485 -4.09 -16.43 -10.31
N SER A 486 -2.87 -16.46 -9.76
CA SER A 486 -2.07 -15.25 -9.46
C SER A 486 -0.88 -15.05 -10.40
N SER A 487 -0.64 -15.94 -11.37
CA SER A 487 0.43 -15.76 -12.36
C SER A 487 -0.08 -15.82 -13.80
N LEU A 488 -0.03 -16.98 -14.44
CA LEU A 488 -0.53 -17.22 -15.79
C LEU A 488 -1.91 -17.89 -15.72
N ARG A 489 -2.98 -17.08 -15.80
CA ARG A 489 -4.36 -17.56 -15.60
C ARG A 489 -4.76 -18.58 -16.65
N GLY A 490 -5.50 -19.58 -16.21
CA GLY A 490 -5.97 -20.68 -17.04
C GLY A 490 -4.97 -21.81 -17.27
N TRP A 491 -3.74 -21.70 -16.77
CA TRP A 491 -2.77 -22.77 -16.80
C TRP A 491 -2.70 -23.39 -15.39
N THR A 492 -3.31 -24.56 -15.21
CA THR A 492 -3.72 -25.07 -13.88
C THR A 492 -2.78 -26.12 -13.27
N SER A 493 -1.83 -26.67 -14.02
CA SER A 493 -0.94 -27.72 -13.49
C SER A 493 0.46 -27.63 -14.11
N PRO A 494 1.54 -27.91 -13.34
CA PRO A 494 2.90 -28.10 -13.86
C PRO A 494 2.98 -29.09 -15.04
N VAL A 495 2.00 -30.00 -15.17
CA VAL A 495 1.88 -31.00 -16.24
C VAL A 495 1.58 -30.36 -17.62
N ASP A 496 1.00 -29.15 -17.66
CA ASP A 496 0.66 -28.45 -18.92
C ASP A 496 1.86 -27.74 -19.57
N TYR A 497 3.03 -27.72 -18.92
CA TYR A 497 4.15 -26.82 -19.27
C TYR A 497 5.36 -27.48 -19.96
N ASN A 498 5.31 -28.77 -20.32
CA ASN A 498 6.49 -29.50 -20.84
C ASN A 498 7.75 -29.35 -19.95
N SER A 499 7.57 -29.00 -18.66
CA SER A 499 8.64 -28.72 -17.72
C SER A 499 8.19 -29.08 -16.29
N GLU A 500 8.02 -30.38 -16.03
CA GLU A 500 7.74 -30.93 -14.69
C GLU A 500 8.78 -30.52 -13.63
N VAL A 501 9.92 -29.99 -14.06
CA VAL A 501 11.12 -29.76 -13.26
C VAL A 501 11.33 -28.28 -12.88
N GLY A 502 10.43 -27.35 -13.26
CA GLY A 502 10.59 -25.90 -13.06
C GLY A 502 11.67 -25.26 -13.97
N GLY A 503 12.04 -24.00 -13.73
CA GLY A 503 13.04 -23.29 -14.54
C GLY A 503 14.06 -22.46 -13.77
N LEU A 504 15.17 -22.13 -14.46
CA LEU A 504 16.23 -21.23 -13.99
C LEU A 504 15.99 -19.77 -14.40
N PHE A 505 15.17 -19.54 -15.42
CA PHE A 505 14.72 -18.21 -15.82
C PHE A 505 13.20 -18.18 -15.98
N ARG A 506 12.60 -17.06 -15.60
CA ARG A 506 11.16 -16.83 -15.73
C ARG A 506 10.89 -15.40 -16.13
N THR A 507 9.94 -15.19 -17.02
CA THR A 507 9.33 -13.88 -17.25
C THR A 507 7.82 -14.02 -17.33
N LEU A 508 7.09 -13.12 -16.66
CA LEU A 508 5.64 -13.01 -16.64
C LEU A 508 5.24 -11.57 -16.96
N LEU A 509 4.25 -11.42 -17.83
CA LEU A 509 3.61 -10.16 -18.19
C LEU A 509 2.09 -10.33 -18.02
N ASN A 510 1.46 -9.47 -17.25
CA ASN A 510 0.00 -9.39 -17.12
C ASN A 510 -0.44 -7.99 -17.52
N PHE A 511 -1.42 -7.90 -18.41
CA PHE A 511 -2.09 -6.66 -18.77
C PHE A 511 -3.57 -6.79 -18.44
N GLU A 512 -4.13 -5.86 -17.70
CA GLU A 512 -5.52 -5.88 -17.28
C GLU A 512 -6.18 -4.51 -17.49
N ILE A 513 -7.44 -4.53 -17.91
CA ILE A 513 -8.34 -3.39 -17.90
C ILE A 513 -9.47 -3.74 -16.94
N ARG A 514 -9.60 -2.97 -15.87
CA ARG A 514 -10.64 -3.14 -14.84
C ARG A 514 -11.59 -1.97 -14.87
N PHE A 515 -12.87 -2.20 -14.66
CA PHE A 515 -13.84 -1.12 -14.50
C PHE A 515 -14.99 -1.54 -13.58
N PRO A 516 -15.48 -0.62 -12.75
CA PRO A 516 -16.67 -0.88 -11.94
C PRO A 516 -17.88 -1.06 -12.85
N VAL A 517 -18.77 -1.99 -12.49
CA VAL A 517 -20.08 -2.13 -13.11
C VAL A 517 -21.12 -1.53 -12.18
N TYR A 518 -21.43 -2.19 -11.07
CA TYR A 518 -22.49 -1.74 -10.18
C TYR A 518 -22.19 -2.06 -8.72
N LYS A 519 -22.12 -1.00 -7.89
CA LYS A 519 -21.81 -1.10 -6.45
C LYS A 519 -20.53 -1.91 -6.23
N ILE A 520 -20.67 -3.13 -5.72
CA ILE A 520 -19.58 -4.04 -5.41
C ILE A 520 -19.11 -4.84 -6.63
N LEU A 521 -19.84 -4.82 -7.74
CA LEU A 521 -19.52 -5.60 -8.93
C LEU A 521 -18.65 -4.78 -9.89
N GLY A 522 -17.56 -5.38 -10.37
CA GLY A 522 -16.71 -4.89 -11.44
C GLY A 522 -16.46 -5.96 -12.48
N LEU A 523 -15.92 -5.55 -13.62
CA LEU A 523 -15.43 -6.44 -14.67
C LEU A 523 -13.94 -6.19 -14.90
N GLU A 524 -13.23 -7.25 -15.27
CA GLU A 524 -11.87 -7.16 -15.75
C GLU A 524 -11.72 -7.92 -17.07
N PHE A 525 -10.88 -7.39 -17.95
CA PHE A 525 -10.35 -8.10 -19.11
C PHE A 525 -8.84 -8.21 -18.95
N PHE A 526 -8.28 -9.36 -19.28
CA PHE A 526 -6.87 -9.60 -19.10
C PHE A 526 -6.21 -10.28 -20.30
N TYR A 527 -4.93 -9.98 -20.46
CA TYR A 527 -4.03 -10.62 -21.41
C TYR A 527 -2.73 -10.94 -20.69
N ASP A 528 -2.45 -12.22 -20.47
CA ASP A 528 -1.29 -12.68 -19.73
C ASP A 528 -0.34 -13.45 -20.65
N GLY A 529 0.95 -13.30 -20.41
CA GLY A 529 2.02 -13.95 -21.15
C GLY A 529 3.13 -14.40 -20.22
N GLY A 530 3.67 -15.59 -20.44
CA GLY A 530 4.73 -16.11 -19.59
C GLY A 530 5.67 -17.08 -20.31
N VAL A 531 6.92 -17.10 -19.87
CA VAL A 531 7.95 -18.03 -20.32
C VAL A 531 8.78 -18.50 -19.13
N ILE A 532 9.16 -19.77 -19.16
CA ILE A 532 10.06 -20.43 -18.20
C ILE A 532 11.05 -21.25 -19.00
N THR A 533 12.32 -21.17 -18.65
CA THR A 533 13.35 -22.03 -19.27
C THR A 533 14.31 -22.59 -18.23
N PRO A 534 14.73 -23.87 -18.37
CA PRO A 534 15.78 -24.46 -17.57
C PRO A 534 17.20 -24.05 -18.01
N ASP A 535 17.36 -23.40 -19.17
CA ASP A 535 18.66 -23.02 -19.72
C ASP A 535 18.77 -21.50 -19.94
N LEU A 536 19.84 -20.91 -19.42
CA LEU A 536 20.19 -19.49 -19.56
C LEU A 536 21.05 -19.20 -20.81
N ASN A 537 21.58 -20.23 -21.48
CA ASN A 537 22.53 -20.09 -22.58
C ASN A 537 21.87 -19.94 -23.96
N ASN A 538 20.57 -20.18 -24.08
CA ASN A 538 19.84 -19.93 -25.33
C ASN A 538 19.78 -18.42 -25.60
N ASN A 539 20.17 -18.01 -26.81
CA ASN A 539 20.10 -16.61 -27.26
C ASN A 539 18.73 -16.01 -26.95
N PHE A 540 18.70 -14.82 -26.34
CA PHE A 540 17.48 -14.06 -26.00
C PHE A 540 16.46 -13.93 -27.16
N SER A 541 16.90 -14.14 -28.41
CA SER A 541 16.05 -14.19 -29.59
C SER A 541 15.05 -15.35 -29.60
N GLY A 542 15.41 -16.54 -29.07
CA GLY A 542 14.53 -17.71 -29.01
C GLY A 542 13.43 -17.59 -27.94
N ILE A 543 13.71 -16.86 -26.86
CA ILE A 543 12.78 -16.65 -25.72
C ILE A 543 11.47 -15.96 -26.17
N LYS A 544 11.51 -15.12 -27.23
CA LYS A 544 10.31 -14.46 -27.76
C LYS A 544 9.31 -15.44 -28.41
N GLU A 545 9.79 -16.53 -28.98
CA GLU A 545 8.95 -17.53 -29.66
C GLU A 545 8.32 -18.53 -28.67
N GLU A 546 8.80 -18.56 -27.42
CA GLU A 546 8.36 -19.49 -26.36
C GLU A 546 7.34 -18.91 -25.37
N PHE A 547 6.90 -17.65 -25.57
CA PHE A 547 5.89 -17.07 -24.69
C PHE A 547 4.52 -17.75 -24.86
N ASN A 548 4.02 -18.32 -23.77
CA ASN A 548 2.66 -18.82 -23.68
C ASN A 548 1.73 -17.69 -23.27
N TRP A 549 0.72 -17.42 -24.10
CA TRP A 549 -0.24 -16.35 -23.88
C TRP A 549 -1.65 -16.88 -23.60
N ASN A 550 -2.40 -16.16 -22.77
CA ASN A 550 -3.83 -16.35 -22.58
C ASN A 550 -4.55 -15.00 -22.58
N VAL A 551 -5.84 -15.04 -22.90
CA VAL A 551 -6.75 -13.90 -22.77
C VAL A 551 -7.93 -14.33 -21.93
N GLY A 552 -8.58 -13.40 -21.25
CA GLY A 552 -9.77 -13.73 -20.49
C GLY A 552 -10.50 -12.52 -19.95
N TRP A 553 -11.52 -12.82 -19.18
CA TRP A 553 -12.32 -11.84 -18.48
C TRP A 553 -12.74 -12.37 -17.12
N GLY A 554 -12.99 -11.46 -16.19
CA GLY A 554 -13.36 -11.81 -14.83
C GLY A 554 -14.42 -10.89 -14.27
N ILE A 555 -15.16 -11.39 -13.28
CA ILE A 555 -16.09 -10.61 -12.46
C ILE A 555 -15.41 -10.34 -11.13
N VAL A 556 -15.30 -9.07 -10.76
CA VAL A 556 -14.74 -8.62 -9.50
C VAL A 556 -15.88 -8.29 -8.53
N ILE A 557 -15.77 -8.75 -7.29
CA ILE A 557 -16.73 -8.50 -6.21
C ILE A 557 -15.99 -7.81 -5.05
N GLN A 558 -16.16 -6.50 -4.92
CA GLN A 558 -15.60 -5.66 -3.87
C GLN A 558 -16.46 -5.73 -2.60
N SER A 559 -16.17 -6.70 -1.73
CA SER A 559 -16.86 -6.81 -0.45
C SER A 559 -16.14 -6.05 0.66
N ASN A 560 -16.81 -5.84 1.80
CA ASN A 560 -16.17 -5.31 3.01
C ASN A 560 -15.08 -6.24 3.57
N LEU A 561 -15.07 -7.52 3.17
CA LEU A 561 -14.05 -8.51 3.55
C LEU A 561 -12.85 -8.49 2.58
N GLY A 562 -12.89 -7.67 1.53
CA GLY A 562 -11.90 -7.61 0.47
C GLY A 562 -12.48 -7.96 -0.91
N PRO A 563 -11.73 -7.68 -1.98
CA PRO A 563 -12.13 -7.97 -3.35
C PRO A 563 -11.91 -9.45 -3.70
N ALA A 564 -12.92 -10.08 -4.28
CA ALA A 564 -12.87 -11.42 -4.84
C ALA A 564 -13.01 -11.37 -6.36
N ARG A 565 -12.49 -12.36 -7.09
CA ARG A 565 -12.69 -12.45 -8.55
C ARG A 565 -12.99 -13.87 -9.04
N ILE A 566 -13.75 -13.94 -10.11
CA ILE A 566 -14.03 -15.17 -10.84
C ILE A 566 -13.55 -14.95 -12.26
N ASP A 567 -12.51 -15.69 -12.67
CA ASP A 567 -11.78 -15.47 -13.91
C ASP A 567 -12.04 -16.60 -14.91
N PHE A 568 -12.33 -16.21 -16.14
CA PHE A 568 -12.52 -17.10 -17.28
C PHE A 568 -11.35 -16.88 -18.24
N ALA A 569 -10.45 -17.86 -18.30
CA ALA A 569 -9.24 -17.79 -19.10
C ALA A 569 -9.31 -18.71 -20.33
N PHE A 570 -8.79 -18.22 -21.44
CA PHE A 570 -8.69 -18.89 -22.73
C PHE A 570 -7.22 -18.95 -23.14
N LYS A 571 -6.67 -20.17 -23.21
CA LYS A 571 -5.29 -20.41 -23.64
C LYS A 571 -5.19 -20.14 -25.16
N ARG A 572 -4.15 -19.42 -25.62
CA ARG A 572 -3.95 -19.16 -27.05
C ARG A 572 -3.31 -20.38 -27.71
N GLY A 573 -3.88 -20.88 -28.81
CA GLY A 573 -3.35 -22.02 -29.58
C GLY A 573 -3.79 -23.41 -29.08
N VAL A 574 -4.42 -23.47 -27.91
CA VAL A 574 -4.99 -24.70 -27.32
C VAL A 574 -6.47 -24.39 -27.06
N GLY A 575 -7.41 -25.07 -27.72
CA GLY A 575 -8.86 -24.79 -27.64
C GLY A 575 -9.52 -25.06 -26.28
N GLU A 576 -8.72 -25.17 -25.22
CA GLU A 576 -9.15 -25.46 -23.86
C GLU A 576 -9.62 -24.22 -23.11
N ARG A 577 -10.68 -24.40 -22.32
CA ARG A 577 -11.27 -23.37 -21.47
C ARG A 577 -11.12 -23.78 -20.02
N THR A 578 -10.68 -22.84 -19.20
CA THR A 578 -10.46 -23.07 -17.77
C THR A 578 -11.12 -21.95 -16.98
N VAL A 579 -11.93 -22.34 -16.00
CA VAL A 579 -12.54 -21.41 -15.04
C VAL A 579 -11.72 -21.45 -13.76
N GLN A 580 -11.28 -20.29 -13.28
CA GLN A 580 -10.52 -20.16 -12.05
C GLN A 580 -11.26 -19.19 -11.12
N VAL A 581 -11.30 -19.53 -9.83
CA VAL A 581 -11.79 -18.61 -8.80
C VAL A 581 -10.60 -18.21 -7.95
N SER A 582 -10.43 -16.90 -7.74
CA SER A 582 -9.35 -16.39 -6.89
C SER A 582 -9.81 -15.19 -6.08
N LEU A 583 -9.14 -14.92 -4.98
CA LEU A 583 -9.26 -13.59 -4.37
C LEU A 583 -8.41 -12.62 -5.19
N LEU A 584 -8.88 -11.37 -5.29
CA LEU A 584 -8.06 -10.28 -5.81
C LEU A 584 -7.04 -9.92 -4.72
N ASN A 585 -6.13 -10.86 -4.46
CA ASN A 585 -4.88 -10.51 -3.83
C ASN A 585 -4.11 -9.75 -4.90
N MET A 586 -3.75 -8.53 -4.55
CA MET A 586 -3.15 -7.52 -5.40
C MET A 586 -1.91 -8.06 -6.13
N PHE A 587 -2.10 -8.82 -7.22
CA PHE A 587 -1.05 -9.54 -7.97
C PHE A 587 -0.14 -10.46 -7.13
#